data_AF-A0A7W3VNM6-F1
#
_entry.id   AF-A0A7W3VNM6-F1
#
_cell.length_a   1.000
_cell.length_b   1.000
_cell.length_c   1.000
_cell.angle_alpha   90.00
_cell.angle_beta   90.00
_cell.angle_gamma   90.00
#
_symmetry.space_group_name_H-M   'P 1'
#
loop_
_entity.id
_entity.type
_entity.pdbx_description
1 polymer ?
#
loop_
_entity_poly.entity_id
_entity_poly.type
_entity_poly.pdbx_seq_one_letter_code
_entity_poly.pdbx_strand_id
1 'polypeptide(L)'
;MNRLFYYFSIILVGVSAMSCKDKSTATTPAEVETSTPVDQTKIESAIQEYELISQEKIDDLNQAIQRDKLTSVEEIMRFYSPETKGAEGKYTYDITVLKMANSSTILVTLIEDGINDDSMRAKKVIMNVTAKDGNFVVTKIKQSYKCWEGRGHSDWNASYCN
;
A
#
# COMPACT_ATOMS: atom_id res chain seq x y z
N MET A 1 -52.66 33.80 28.60
CA MET A 1 -53.50 33.84 27.39
C MET A 1 -53.00 32.72 26.47
N ASN A 2 -53.46 31.48 26.66
CA ASN A 2 -54.42 30.73 25.80
C ASN A 2 -54.21 30.99 24.30
N ARG A 3 -53.91 30.00 23.45
CA ARG A 3 -54.68 28.78 23.06
C ARG A 3 -53.66 27.72 22.55
N LEU A 4 -53.67 26.39 22.77
CA LEU A 4 -54.65 25.29 22.86
C LEU A 4 -55.47 25.00 21.58
N PHE A 5 -55.04 23.99 20.81
CA PHE A 5 -55.84 23.00 20.05
C PHE A 5 -54.90 21.77 19.84
N TYR A 6 -55.08 20.60 20.48
CA TYR A 6 -56.00 19.48 20.15
C TYR A 6 -55.82 18.93 18.72
N TYR A 7 -55.73 17.62 18.41
CA TYR A 7 -55.73 16.33 19.11
C TYR A 7 -55.57 15.21 18.04
N PHE A 8 -55.57 13.94 18.47
CA PHE A 8 -55.78 12.67 17.74
C PHE A 8 -54.58 12.06 16.96
N SER A 9 -53.89 11.00 17.43
CA SER A 9 -54.29 9.61 17.72
C SER A 9 -54.49 8.71 16.49
N ILE A 10 -53.78 7.57 16.54
CA ILE A 10 -54.17 6.19 16.14
C ILE A 10 -53.98 5.83 14.65
N ILE A 11 -53.52 4.65 14.18
CA ILE A 11 -52.90 3.37 14.63
C ILE A 11 -52.67 2.56 13.29
N LEU A 12 -51.90 1.45 13.33
CA LEU A 12 -51.90 0.24 12.45
C LEU A 12 -51.12 0.35 11.12
N VAL A 13 -49.94 -0.30 10.99
CA VAL A 13 -49.68 -1.75 10.74
C VAL A 13 -50.13 -2.18 9.34
N GLY A 14 -49.14 -2.62 8.56
CA GLY A 14 -49.35 -3.37 7.32
C GLY A 14 -48.09 -4.16 6.99
N VAL A 15 -47.97 -5.35 7.58
CA VAL A 15 -47.09 -6.41 7.10
C VAL A 15 -47.77 -7.05 5.90
N SER A 16 -47.09 -7.09 4.76
CA SER A 16 -47.45 -7.98 3.65
C SER A 16 -46.18 -8.66 3.12
N ALA A 17 -45.89 -9.83 3.69
CA ALA A 17 -45.17 -10.87 2.99
C ALA A 17 -46.19 -11.58 2.08
N MET A 18 -45.97 -11.53 0.77
CA MET A 18 -46.61 -12.44 -0.18
C MET A 18 -45.53 -13.05 -1.07
N SER A 19 -45.52 -14.38 -1.01
CA SER A 19 -44.63 -15.31 -1.66
C SER A 19 -45.21 -15.76 -3.00
N CYS A 20 -44.32 -15.88 -3.99
CA CYS A 20 -44.35 -16.72 -5.19
C CYS A 20 -45.55 -16.64 -6.16
N LYS A 21 -45.24 -16.41 -7.45
CA LYS A 21 -45.02 -17.47 -8.46
C LYS A 21 -45.42 -16.94 -9.83
N ASP A 22 -44.48 -16.79 -10.75
CA ASP A 22 -44.76 -17.06 -12.15
C ASP A 22 -43.52 -17.50 -12.92
N LYS A 23 -43.77 -18.41 -13.85
CA LYS A 23 -42.85 -19.35 -14.48
C LYS A 23 -42.86 -19.07 -15.98
N SER A 24 -41.74 -18.61 -16.54
CA SER A 24 -41.23 -18.80 -17.93
C SER A 24 -40.06 -17.80 -18.08
N THR A 25 -38.88 -18.07 -18.61
CA THR A 25 -38.50 -18.79 -19.82
C THR A 25 -36.99 -19.10 -19.72
N ALA A 26 -36.57 -20.19 -20.33
CA ALA A 26 -35.18 -20.64 -20.43
C ALA A 26 -34.19 -19.56 -20.89
N THR A 27 -33.03 -19.48 -20.23
CA THR A 27 -31.70 -19.25 -20.85
C THR A 27 -30.64 -19.67 -19.83
N THR A 28 -29.88 -20.72 -20.15
CA THR A 28 -28.56 -21.04 -19.58
C THR A 28 -27.63 -21.16 -20.80
N PRO A 29 -26.34 -20.77 -20.79
CA PRO A 29 -25.50 -20.36 -19.65
C PRO A 29 -24.83 -18.98 -19.84
N ALA A 30 -24.89 -18.11 -18.83
CA ALA A 30 -23.80 -17.16 -18.64
C ALA A 30 -22.70 -17.91 -17.87
N GLU A 31 -21.76 -18.40 -18.65
CA GLU A 31 -20.43 -18.84 -18.23
C GLU A 31 -19.90 -17.87 -17.17
N VAL A 32 -19.79 -18.37 -15.94
CA VAL A 32 -19.01 -17.73 -14.90
C VAL A 32 -17.59 -17.70 -15.45
N GLU A 33 -17.15 -16.53 -15.91
CA GLU A 33 -15.76 -16.31 -16.32
C GLU A 33 -14.88 -16.81 -15.18
N THR A 34 -14.26 -17.94 -15.47
CA THR A 34 -13.29 -18.61 -14.62
C THR A 34 -12.13 -17.64 -14.49
N SER A 35 -12.08 -16.95 -13.35
CA SER A 35 -10.95 -16.14 -12.94
C SER A 35 -9.68 -16.95 -13.15
N THR A 36 -8.74 -16.36 -13.88
CA THR A 36 -7.43 -16.93 -14.19
C THR A 36 -6.82 -17.51 -12.90
N PRO A 37 -6.27 -18.73 -12.90
CA PRO A 37 -5.59 -19.27 -11.73
C PRO A 37 -4.38 -18.36 -11.44
N VAL A 38 -4.48 -17.55 -10.39
CA VAL A 38 -3.36 -16.75 -9.93
C VAL A 38 -2.30 -17.74 -9.45
N ASP A 39 -1.13 -17.71 -10.10
CA ASP A 39 0.01 -18.56 -9.76
C ASP A 39 0.39 -18.33 -8.30
N GLN A 40 0.01 -19.28 -7.45
CA GLN A 40 0.21 -19.22 -6.00
C GLN A 40 1.70 -19.07 -5.65
N THR A 41 2.60 -19.62 -6.48
CA THR A 41 4.06 -19.48 -6.36
C THR A 41 4.51 -18.04 -6.51
N LYS A 42 3.89 -17.28 -7.43
CA LYS A 42 4.15 -15.86 -7.65
C LYS A 42 3.63 -14.99 -6.51
N ILE A 43 2.50 -15.36 -5.91
CA ILE A 43 1.98 -14.68 -4.72
C ILE A 43 2.90 -14.93 -3.52
N GLU A 44 3.28 -16.19 -3.27
CA GLU A 44 4.10 -16.58 -2.12
C GLU A 44 5.50 -15.95 -2.18
N SER A 45 6.13 -15.94 -3.36
CA SER A 45 7.40 -15.24 -3.59
C SER A 45 7.28 -13.71 -3.42
N ALA A 46 6.17 -13.10 -3.85
CA ALA A 46 5.94 -11.67 -3.63
C ALA A 46 5.69 -11.33 -2.14
N ILE A 47 5.18 -12.28 -1.36
CA ILE A 47 5.01 -12.15 0.10
C ILE A 47 6.37 -12.30 0.80
N GLN A 48 7.21 -13.24 0.37
CA GLN A 48 8.55 -13.47 0.96
C GLN A 48 9.61 -12.44 0.53
N GLU A 49 9.40 -11.72 -0.58
CA GLU A 49 10.37 -10.74 -1.08
C GLU A 49 10.57 -9.58 -0.07
N TYR A 50 9.55 -9.21 0.71
CA TYR A 50 9.60 -7.96 1.48
C TYR A 50 9.39 -8.12 2.98
N GLU A 51 10.23 -7.44 3.74
CA GLU A 51 9.96 -7.14 5.15
C GLU A 51 9.00 -5.95 5.22
N LEU A 52 7.99 -6.04 6.08
CA LEU A 52 7.12 -4.91 6.39
C LEU A 52 7.71 -4.08 7.53
N ILE A 53 7.79 -2.78 7.31
CA ILE A 53 8.21 -1.85 8.35
C ILE A 53 7.09 -1.69 9.37
N SER A 54 7.47 -1.67 10.65
CA SER A 54 6.57 -1.48 11.79
C SER A 54 5.77 -0.17 11.69
N GLN A 55 4.55 -0.19 12.23
CA GLN A 55 3.70 1.02 12.30
C GLN A 55 4.36 2.16 13.08
N GLU A 56 5.09 1.87 14.16
CA GLU A 56 5.81 2.88 14.95
C GLU A 56 6.77 3.72 14.09
N LYS A 57 7.65 3.08 13.32
CA LYS A 57 8.54 3.76 12.37
C LYS A 57 7.79 4.58 11.31
N ILE A 58 6.62 4.12 10.87
CA ILE A 58 5.77 4.86 9.93
C ILE A 58 5.18 6.10 10.60
N ASP A 59 4.74 5.99 11.85
CA ASP A 59 4.20 7.09 12.63
C ASP A 59 5.27 8.15 12.91
N ASP A 60 6.50 7.73 13.25
CA ASP A 60 7.65 8.63 13.41
C ASP A 60 7.98 9.37 12.11
N LEU A 61 7.95 8.68 10.97
CA LEU A 61 8.14 9.30 9.66
C LEU A 61 7.03 10.32 9.36
N ASN A 62 5.77 9.98 9.64
CA ASN A 62 4.65 10.89 9.46
C ASN A 62 4.75 12.12 10.36
N GLN A 63 5.23 11.98 11.61
CA GLN A 63 5.53 13.13 12.47
C GLN A 63 6.63 14.00 11.89
N ALA A 64 7.70 13.39 11.37
CA ALA A 64 8.81 14.11 10.74
C ALA A 64 8.35 14.87 9.47
N ILE A 65 7.49 14.27 8.65
CA ILE A 65 6.89 14.93 7.46
C ILE A 65 6.23 16.25 7.86
N GLN A 66 5.43 16.23 8.93
CA GLN A 66 4.71 17.42 9.41
C GLN A 66 5.65 18.44 10.06
N ARG A 67 6.56 17.98 10.93
CA ARG A 67 7.53 18.83 11.64
C ARG A 67 8.48 19.54 10.68
N ASP A 68 9.03 18.81 9.73
CA ASP A 68 10.07 19.27 8.81
C ASP A 68 9.49 19.81 7.49
N LYS A 69 8.15 19.76 7.37
CA LYS A 69 7.37 20.26 6.22
C LYS A 69 7.86 19.67 4.90
N LEU A 70 8.01 18.35 4.84
CA LEU A 70 8.42 17.66 3.62
C LEU A 70 7.30 17.75 2.58
N THR A 71 7.60 18.34 1.41
CA THR A 71 6.57 18.78 0.45
C THR A 71 6.47 17.93 -0.81
N SER A 72 7.32 16.90 -0.93
CA SER A 72 7.31 15.97 -2.05
C SER A 72 7.55 14.53 -1.59
N VAL A 73 7.00 13.56 -2.31
CA VAL A 73 7.15 12.14 -1.94
C VAL A 73 8.59 11.67 -2.11
N GLU A 74 9.36 12.30 -3.00
CA GLU A 74 10.78 12.09 -3.20
C GLU A 74 11.59 12.60 -1.99
N GLU A 75 11.26 13.77 -1.43
CA GLU A 75 11.87 14.26 -0.19
C GLU A 75 11.56 13.33 0.98
N ILE A 76 10.33 12.83 1.09
CA ILE A 76 9.94 11.88 2.12
C ILE A 76 10.76 10.59 2.02
N MET A 77 10.92 10.05 0.80
CA MET A 77 11.74 8.86 0.58
C MET A 77 13.22 9.11 0.93
N ARG A 78 13.80 10.26 0.53
CA ARG A 78 15.17 10.64 0.91
C ARG A 78 15.35 10.87 2.40
N PHE A 79 14.32 11.37 3.08
CA PHE A 79 14.35 11.52 4.53
C PHE A 79 14.36 10.15 5.22
N TYR A 80 13.51 9.23 4.76
CA TYR A 80 13.43 7.87 5.29
C TYR A 80 14.71 7.06 5.01
N SER A 81 15.26 7.16 3.81
CA SER A 81 16.44 6.42 3.37
C SER A 81 17.41 7.35 2.65
N PRO A 82 18.28 8.07 3.38
CA PRO A 82 19.18 9.05 2.78
C PRO A 82 20.19 8.42 1.81
N GLU A 83 20.48 9.15 0.73
CA GLU A 83 21.55 8.79 -0.21
C GLU A 83 22.92 8.87 0.45
N THR A 84 23.77 7.87 0.19
CA THR A 84 25.16 7.88 0.66
C THR A 84 26.02 8.74 -0.26
N LYS A 85 26.27 9.98 0.15
CA LYS A 85 27.12 10.91 -0.61
C LYS A 85 28.58 10.44 -0.62
N GLY A 86 29.19 10.41 -1.80
CA GLY A 86 30.61 10.03 -1.96
C GLY A 86 30.86 8.52 -1.89
N ALA A 87 29.83 7.70 -2.12
CA ALA A 87 30.00 6.27 -2.27
C ALA A 87 31.00 5.94 -3.39
N GLU A 88 31.97 5.08 -3.09
CA GLU A 88 32.95 4.60 -4.06
C GLU A 88 32.33 3.53 -4.98
N GLY A 89 32.97 3.27 -6.13
CA GLY A 89 32.53 2.22 -7.04
C GLY A 89 31.35 2.61 -7.93
N LYS A 90 30.42 1.67 -8.16
CA LYS A 90 29.27 1.80 -9.07
C LYS A 90 27.95 1.95 -8.29
N TYR A 91 27.92 2.86 -7.32
CA TYR A 91 26.73 3.13 -6.53
C TYR A 91 25.66 3.85 -7.37
N THR A 92 24.40 3.42 -7.25
CA THR A 92 23.24 4.13 -7.80
C THR A 92 22.17 4.35 -6.72
N TYR A 93 21.40 5.42 -6.85
CA TYR A 93 20.32 5.81 -5.95
C TYR A 93 19.14 6.31 -6.79
N ASP A 94 18.20 5.42 -7.08
CA ASP A 94 17.14 5.64 -8.06
C ASP A 94 15.77 5.68 -7.40
N ILE A 95 15.13 6.85 -7.41
CA ILE A 95 13.74 7.04 -6.95
C ILE A 95 12.80 7.05 -8.15
N THR A 96 11.80 6.18 -8.13
CA THR A 96 10.69 6.14 -9.09
C THR A 96 9.38 6.44 -8.39
N VAL A 97 8.56 7.32 -8.98
CA VAL A 97 7.25 7.68 -8.45
C VAL A 97 6.16 7.27 -9.44
N LEU A 98 5.19 6.50 -8.96
CA LEU A 98 4.01 6.10 -9.72
C LEU A 98 2.75 6.63 -9.02
N LYS A 99 2.06 7.55 -9.69
CA LYS A 99 0.75 8.05 -9.25
C LYS A 99 -0.34 7.19 -9.86
N MET A 100 -1.20 6.59 -9.03
CA MET A 100 -2.30 5.78 -9.54
C MET A 100 -3.43 6.69 -10.04
N ALA A 101 -3.91 6.43 -11.26
CA ALA A 101 -5.05 7.16 -11.82
C ALA A 101 -6.29 6.99 -10.92
N ASN A 102 -7.01 8.09 -10.67
CA ASN A 102 -8.22 8.11 -9.83
C ASN A 102 -8.03 7.64 -8.38
N SER A 103 -6.80 7.67 -7.85
CA SER A 103 -6.50 7.38 -6.46
C SER A 103 -5.65 8.49 -5.86
N SER A 104 -5.83 8.76 -4.57
CA SER A 104 -4.93 9.60 -3.79
C SER A 104 -3.64 8.88 -3.40
N THR A 105 -3.50 7.59 -3.74
CA THR A 105 -2.34 6.79 -3.41
C THR A 105 -1.24 6.93 -4.46
N ILE A 106 -0.04 7.17 -3.96
CA ILE A 106 1.21 7.33 -4.69
C ILE A 106 2.14 6.21 -4.23
N LEU A 107 2.71 5.48 -5.18
CA LEU A 107 3.72 4.48 -4.92
C LEU A 107 5.09 5.09 -5.20
N VAL A 108 5.98 5.03 -4.21
CA VAL A 108 7.36 5.50 -4.32
C VAL A 108 8.27 4.30 -4.16
N THR A 109 9.15 4.08 -5.12
CA THR A 109 10.17 3.02 -5.06
C THR A 109 11.54 3.67 -5.05
N LEU A 110 12.38 3.27 -4.10
CA LEU A 110 13.82 3.54 -4.09
C LEU A 110 14.56 2.24 -4.38
N ILE A 111 15.54 2.29 -5.26
CA ILE A 111 16.55 1.25 -5.45
C ILE A 111 17.92 1.88 -5.20
N GLU A 112 18.65 1.32 -4.24
CA GLU A 112 20.07 1.55 -4.04
C GLU A 112 20.82 0.29 -4.49
N ASP A 113 21.77 0.38 -5.42
CA ASP A 113 22.63 -0.74 -5.85
C ASP A 113 24.09 -0.31 -5.76
N GLY A 114 24.99 -1.29 -5.64
CA GLY A 114 26.42 -1.06 -5.45
C GLY A 114 26.74 -0.43 -4.10
N ILE A 115 25.98 -0.77 -3.06
CA ILE A 115 26.23 -0.32 -1.69
C ILE A 115 27.58 -0.88 -1.22
N ASN A 116 28.41 0.00 -0.66
CA ASN A 116 29.72 -0.37 -0.11
C ASN A 116 29.58 -0.89 1.34
N ASP A 117 28.86 -2.00 1.48
CA ASP A 117 28.71 -2.77 2.71
C ASP A 117 29.31 -4.17 2.51
N ASP A 118 29.90 -4.74 3.56
CA ASP A 118 30.62 -6.02 3.49
C ASP A 118 29.71 -7.20 3.08
N SER A 119 28.40 -7.04 3.21
CA SER A 119 27.41 -8.10 2.99
C SER A 119 26.29 -7.67 2.03
N MET A 120 25.77 -6.46 2.17
CA MET A 120 24.65 -5.95 1.39
C MET A 120 25.12 -5.26 0.11
N ARG A 121 24.62 -5.74 -1.03
CA ARG A 121 24.87 -5.13 -2.34
C ARG A 121 23.84 -4.06 -2.67
N ALA A 122 22.56 -4.36 -2.46
CA ALA A 122 21.48 -3.50 -2.89
C ALA A 122 20.32 -3.51 -1.89
N LYS A 123 19.60 -2.40 -1.83
CA LYS A 123 18.41 -2.21 -0.99
C LYS A 123 17.29 -1.64 -1.85
N LYS A 124 16.10 -2.20 -1.71
CA LYS A 124 14.88 -1.70 -2.34
C LYS A 124 13.90 -1.29 -1.24
N VAL A 125 13.35 -0.10 -1.37
CA VAL A 125 12.28 0.39 -0.48
C VAL A 125 11.08 0.73 -1.34
N ILE A 126 9.91 0.24 -0.94
CA ILE A 126 8.63 0.58 -1.57
C ILE A 126 7.74 1.21 -0.51
N MET A 127 7.26 2.42 -0.78
CA MET A 127 6.47 3.25 0.11
C MET A 127 5.14 3.60 -0.54
N ASN A 128 4.05 3.35 0.17
CA ASN A 128 2.72 3.83 -0.19
C ASN A 128 2.46 5.14 0.57
N VAL A 129 2.15 6.19 -0.18
CA VAL A 129 1.84 7.51 0.34
C VAL A 129 0.45 7.90 -0.12
N THR A 130 -0.39 8.38 0.78
CA THR A 130 -1.69 8.95 0.45
C THR A 130 -1.62 10.46 0.53
N ALA A 131 -2.02 11.15 -0.54
CA ALA A 131 -2.21 12.59 -0.54
C ALA A 131 -3.62 12.92 0.00
N LYS A 132 -3.70 13.59 1.15
CA LYS A 132 -4.97 13.98 1.77
C LYS A 132 -4.89 15.43 2.25
N ASP A 133 -5.84 16.26 1.82
CA ASP A 133 -5.96 17.66 2.24
C ASP A 133 -4.65 18.46 2.07
N GLY A 134 -3.93 18.21 0.96
CA GLY A 134 -2.65 18.85 0.67
C GLY A 134 -1.45 18.31 1.45
N ASN A 135 -1.64 17.28 2.28
CA ASN A 135 -0.60 16.64 3.07
C ASN A 135 -0.30 15.23 2.55
N PHE A 136 0.92 14.76 2.76
CA PHE A 136 1.32 13.38 2.53
C PHE A 136 1.29 12.57 3.82
N VAL A 137 0.69 11.38 3.74
CA VAL A 137 0.66 10.41 4.84
C VAL A 137 1.20 9.09 4.32
N VAL A 138 2.29 8.62 4.90
CA VAL A 138 2.84 7.29 4.62
C VAL A 138 1.95 6.26 5.29
N THR A 139 1.48 5.29 4.51
CA THR A 139 0.55 4.25 4.99
C THR A 139 1.18 2.87 5.05
N LYS A 140 2.24 2.64 4.27
CA LYS A 140 2.98 1.37 4.26
C LYS A 140 4.39 1.60 3.76
N ILE A 141 5.35 0.94 4.39
CA ILE A 141 6.70 0.80 3.86
C ILE A 141 7.05 -0.68 3.88
N LYS A 142 7.68 -1.14 2.81
CA LYS A 142 8.24 -2.47 2.74
C LYS A 142 9.63 -2.41 2.11
N GLN A 143 10.52 -3.29 2.52
CA GLN A 143 11.90 -3.28 2.06
C GLN A 143 12.42 -4.68 1.74
N SER A 144 13.40 -4.74 0.87
CA SER A 144 14.09 -5.97 0.51
C SER A 144 15.53 -5.71 0.12
N TYR A 145 16.34 -6.76 0.14
CA TYR A 145 17.78 -6.68 0.00
C TYR A 145 18.28 -7.63 -1.08
N LYS A 146 19.46 -7.31 -1.63
CA LYS A 146 20.32 -8.27 -2.32
C LYS A 146 21.68 -8.27 -1.64
N CYS A 147 22.24 -9.44 -1.46
CA CYS A 147 23.55 -9.61 -0.85
C CYS A 147 24.62 -9.77 -1.91
N TRP A 148 25.86 -9.50 -1.50
CA TRP A 148 27.03 -9.93 -2.26
C TRP A 148 27.10 -11.45 -2.33
N GLU A 149 27.86 -11.97 -3.29
CA GLU A 149 28.02 -13.41 -3.48
C GLU A 149 28.57 -14.07 -2.19
N GLY A 150 27.94 -15.16 -1.78
CA GLY A 150 28.29 -15.89 -0.55
C GLY A 150 27.81 -15.25 0.76
N ARG A 151 27.05 -14.15 0.72
CA ARG A 151 26.58 -13.39 1.90
C ARG A 151 25.09 -13.56 2.21
N GLY A 152 24.49 -14.69 1.81
CA GLY A 152 23.07 -14.97 2.01
C GLY A 152 22.38 -15.31 0.70
N HIS A 153 21.76 -14.31 0.05
CA HIS A 153 20.96 -14.50 -1.16
C HIS A 153 21.32 -13.48 -2.26
N SER A 154 21.21 -13.91 -3.52
CA SER A 154 21.47 -13.08 -4.71
C SER A 154 20.23 -12.33 -5.22
N ASP A 155 19.04 -12.87 -4.96
CA ASP A 155 17.76 -12.29 -5.36
C ASP A 155 17.19 -11.38 -4.26
N TRP A 156 16.16 -10.60 -4.62
CA TRP A 156 15.46 -9.74 -3.66
C TRP A 156 14.80 -10.59 -2.58
N ASN A 157 15.13 -10.32 -1.32
CA ASN A 157 14.56 -11.04 -0.18
C ASN A 157 14.33 -10.09 1.00
N ALA A 158 13.39 -10.44 1.86
CA ALA A 158 13.12 -9.74 3.11
C ALA A 158 14.22 -9.95 4.15
N SER A 159 14.89 -11.11 4.09
CA SER A 159 15.96 -11.48 5.01
C SER A 159 17.15 -10.55 4.84
N TYR A 160 17.81 -10.23 5.95
CA TYR A 160 19.04 -9.46 5.92
C TYR A 160 20.22 -10.33 5.45
N CYS A 161 21.28 -9.70 4.96
CA CYS A 161 22.50 -10.39 4.55
C CYS A 161 23.28 -10.94 5.77
N ASN A 162 24.07 -11.98 5.54
CA ASN A 162 24.90 -12.67 6.54
C ASN A 162 26.29 -12.08 6.68
#